data_AF-A0A965GHK9-F1
#
_entry.id   AF-A0A965GHK9-F1
#
_cell.length_a   1.000
_cell.length_b   1.000
_cell.length_c   1.000
_cell.angle_alpha   90.00
_cell.angle_beta   90.00
_cell.angle_gamma   90.00
#
_symmetry.space_group_name_H-M   'P 1'
#
loop_
_entity.id
_entity.type
_entity.pdbx_description
1 polymer ?
#
loop_
_entity_poly.entity_id
_entity_poly.type
_entity_poly.pdbx_seq_one_letter_code
_entity_poly.pdbx_strand_id
1 'polypeptide(L)'
;MQNLEQVKRSWYMFFFQHGLADLVVSANNFAFIDMLWRDWSPGYDASVDLEFVRKSLADPKNLQAALGYYRAALGDGYRDPQLSELQNQMGSGVPTQPLLYLHGTDCGCIGTDVFESAKSMAPANVKFELIAAAGHFLQLEQPEKVNKLICEFLTS
;
A
#
# COMPACT_ATOMS: atom_id res chain seq x y z
N MET A 1 5.71 -4.51 18.43
CA MET A 1 4.84 -3.49 17.82
C MET A 1 5.18 -2.14 18.49
N GLN A 2 6.25 -1.47 18.05
CA GLN A 2 6.77 -0.26 18.72
C GLN A 2 6.24 1.05 18.13
N ASN A 3 5.61 1.00 16.95
CA ASN A 3 5.11 2.16 16.23
C ASN A 3 3.58 2.26 16.30
N LEU A 4 3.07 2.94 17.34
CA LEU A 4 1.63 3.06 17.57
C LEU A 4 0.93 3.96 16.54
N GLU A 5 1.63 4.97 16.00
CA GLU A 5 1.06 5.83 14.97
C GLU A 5 0.83 5.06 13.67
N GLN A 6 1.76 4.18 13.28
CA GLN A 6 1.53 3.31 12.13
C GLN A 6 0.40 2.31 12.38
N VAL A 7 0.26 1.76 13.59
CA VAL A 7 -0.88 0.89 13.94
C VAL A 7 -2.21 1.63 13.76
N LYS A 8 -2.29 2.91 14.18
CA LYS A 8 -3.47 3.75 13.95
C LYS A 8 -3.74 3.94 12.46
N ARG A 9 -2.72 4.23 11.65
CA ARG A 9 -2.88 4.36 10.18
C ARG A 9 -3.34 3.06 9.52
N SER A 10 -2.89 1.92 10.04
CA SER A 10 -3.21 0.57 9.53
C SER A 10 -4.50 -0.04 10.09
N TRP A 11 -5.34 0.72 10.80
CA TRP A 11 -6.57 0.21 11.43
C TRP A 11 -7.48 -0.55 10.45
N TYR A 12 -7.56 -0.08 9.20
CA TYR A 12 -8.41 -0.64 8.17
C TYR A 12 -8.05 -2.10 7.84
N MET A 13 -6.78 -2.48 7.97
CA MET A 13 -6.33 -3.85 7.74
C MET A 13 -6.96 -4.82 8.75
N PHE A 14 -7.16 -4.37 9.99
CA PHE A 14 -7.85 -5.15 11.03
C PHE A 14 -9.36 -5.15 10.81
N PHE A 15 -9.94 -4.03 10.36
CA PHE A 15 -11.35 -3.99 9.99
C PHE A 15 -11.70 -4.97 8.86
N PHE A 16 -10.83 -5.09 7.86
CA PHE A 16 -11.02 -6.02 6.72
C PHE A 16 -11.01 -7.51 7.10
N GLN A 17 -10.58 -7.85 8.32
CA GLN A 17 -10.69 -9.21 8.85
C GLN A 17 -12.15 -9.57 9.20
N HIS A 18 -12.98 -8.57 9.48
CA HIS A 18 -14.37 -8.82 9.86
C HIS A 18 -15.27 -9.00 8.62
N GLY A 19 -16.20 -9.96 8.66
CA GLY A 19 -17.17 -10.18 7.58
C GLY A 19 -18.16 -9.02 7.34
N LEU A 20 -18.09 -7.95 8.15
CA LEU A 20 -18.86 -6.73 7.90
C LEU A 20 -18.18 -5.86 6.85
N ALA A 21 -16.88 -6.02 6.62
CA ALA A 21 -16.15 -5.30 5.61
C ALA A 21 -16.72 -5.53 4.20
N ASP A 22 -17.23 -6.74 3.91
CA ASP A 22 -17.84 -7.07 2.62
C ASP A 22 -19.06 -6.18 2.29
N LEU A 23 -19.81 -5.80 3.33
CA LEU A 23 -20.98 -4.93 3.21
C LEU A 23 -20.57 -3.45 3.27
N VAL A 24 -19.73 -3.07 4.22
CA VAL A 24 -19.37 -1.67 4.46
C VAL A 24 -18.51 -1.10 3.34
N VAL A 25 -17.58 -1.88 2.79
CA VAL A 25 -16.67 -1.40 1.74
C VAL A 25 -17.41 -1.15 0.44
N SER A 26 -18.43 -1.95 0.12
CA SER A 26 -19.26 -1.77 -1.08
C SER A 26 -20.41 -0.76 -0.89
N ALA A 27 -20.79 -0.47 0.35
CA ALA A 27 -21.89 0.44 0.65
C ALA A 27 -21.64 1.88 0.17
N ASN A 28 -22.73 2.63 -0.05
CA ASN A 28 -22.72 4.04 -0.42
C ASN A 28 -21.77 4.36 -1.59
N ASN A 29 -21.78 3.53 -2.63
CA ASN A 29 -20.92 3.67 -3.80
C ASN A 29 -19.42 3.69 -3.44
N PHE A 30 -19.00 2.79 -2.55
CA PHE A 30 -17.63 2.67 -2.06
C PHE A 30 -17.11 3.89 -1.27
N ALA A 31 -17.99 4.60 -0.55
CA ALA A 31 -17.61 5.76 0.27
C ALA A 31 -16.50 5.46 1.29
N PHE A 32 -16.35 4.20 1.73
CA PHE A 32 -15.24 3.76 2.56
C PHE A 32 -13.88 3.89 1.84
N ILE A 33 -13.81 3.52 0.56
CA ILE A 33 -12.60 3.65 -0.25
C ILE A 33 -12.29 5.12 -0.51
N ASP A 34 -13.31 5.94 -0.77
CA ASP A 34 -13.15 7.40 -0.92
C ASP A 34 -12.53 8.02 0.35
N MET A 35 -12.98 7.59 1.53
CA MET A 35 -12.40 7.99 2.80
C MET A 35 -10.93 7.59 2.92
N LEU A 36 -10.59 6.32 2.64
CA LEU A 36 -9.20 5.87 2.68
C LEU A 36 -8.31 6.67 1.74
N TRP A 37 -8.74 6.96 0.51
CA TRP A 37 -7.95 7.75 -0.44
C TRP A 37 -7.68 9.17 0.06
N ARG A 38 -8.69 9.85 0.64
CA ARG A 38 -8.47 11.19 1.24
C ARG A 38 -7.51 11.14 2.41
N ASP A 39 -7.63 10.13 3.27
CA ASP A 39 -6.76 9.97 4.43
C ASP A 39 -5.33 9.64 4.00
N TRP A 40 -5.16 8.80 2.98
CA TRP A 40 -3.86 8.33 2.51
C TRP A 40 -3.12 9.35 1.63
N SER A 41 -3.86 10.19 0.90
CA SER A 41 -3.31 11.16 -0.04
C SER A 41 -3.98 12.53 0.14
N PRO A 42 -3.69 13.22 1.26
CA PRO A 42 -4.31 14.49 1.58
C PRO A 42 -3.94 15.56 0.54
N GLY A 43 -4.94 16.22 -0.03
CA GLY A 43 -4.76 17.26 -1.05
C GLY A 43 -4.74 16.76 -2.50
N TYR A 44 -4.80 15.43 -2.72
CA TYR A 44 -4.95 14.86 -4.07
C TYR A 44 -6.43 14.81 -4.49
N ASP A 45 -6.73 15.31 -5.70
CA ASP A 45 -8.04 15.13 -6.32
C ASP A 45 -8.12 13.77 -7.03
N ALA A 46 -8.59 12.77 -6.28
CA ALA A 46 -8.73 11.40 -6.75
C ALA A 46 -10.02 11.13 -7.55
N SER A 47 -10.78 12.16 -7.93
CA SER A 47 -12.14 11.98 -8.48
C SER A 47 -12.17 11.04 -9.69
N VAL A 48 -11.20 11.17 -10.60
CA VAL A 48 -11.09 10.33 -11.80
C VAL A 48 -10.63 8.91 -11.43
N ASP A 49 -9.60 8.77 -10.60
CA ASP A 49 -9.05 7.46 -10.23
C ASP A 49 -10.06 6.61 -9.46
N LEU A 50 -10.81 7.23 -8.55
CA LEU A 50 -11.85 6.56 -7.78
C LEU A 50 -12.95 6.00 -8.68
N GLU A 51 -13.25 6.58 -9.84
CA GLU A 51 -14.16 5.94 -10.79
C GLU A 51 -13.62 4.61 -11.34
N PHE A 52 -12.33 4.54 -11.65
CA PHE A 52 -11.68 3.30 -12.10
C PHE A 52 -11.62 2.26 -10.98
N VAL A 53 -11.35 2.70 -9.74
CA VAL A 53 -11.37 1.82 -8.57
C VAL A 53 -12.78 1.23 -8.36
N ARG A 54 -13.83 2.07 -8.39
CA ARG A 54 -15.22 1.60 -8.24
C ARG A 54 -15.60 0.60 -9.33
N LYS A 55 -15.27 0.88 -10.61
CA LYS A 55 -15.49 -0.06 -11.72
C LYS A 55 -14.77 -1.39 -11.49
N SER A 56 -13.55 -1.36 -10.97
CA SER A 56 -12.76 -2.56 -10.70
C SER A 56 -13.32 -3.39 -9.55
N LEU A 57 -13.86 -2.74 -8.52
CA LEU A 57 -14.42 -3.40 -7.33
C LEU A 57 -15.92 -3.72 -7.43
N ALA A 58 -16.59 -3.30 -8.51
CA ALA A 58 -18.04 -3.48 -8.69
C ALA A 58 -18.48 -4.94 -8.74
N ASP A 59 -17.65 -5.84 -9.31
CA ASP A 59 -17.89 -7.28 -9.21
C ASP A 59 -17.58 -7.76 -7.77
N PRO A 60 -18.55 -8.37 -7.06
CA PRO A 60 -18.31 -8.90 -5.72
C PRO A 60 -17.10 -9.81 -5.63
N LYS A 61 -16.76 -10.57 -6.68
CA LYS A 61 -15.56 -11.43 -6.70
C LYS A 61 -14.27 -10.62 -6.64
N ASN A 62 -14.22 -9.47 -7.30
CA ASN A 62 -13.07 -8.58 -7.26
C ASN A 62 -12.93 -7.93 -5.88
N LEU A 63 -14.04 -7.51 -5.27
CA LEU A 63 -14.02 -7.02 -3.89
C LEU A 63 -13.57 -8.10 -2.90
N GLN A 64 -14.07 -9.32 -3.03
CA GLN A 64 -13.60 -10.45 -2.21
C GLN A 64 -12.11 -10.72 -2.41
N ALA A 65 -11.61 -10.67 -3.64
CA ALA A 65 -10.18 -10.83 -3.90
C ALA A 65 -9.36 -9.71 -3.23
N ALA A 66 -9.79 -8.45 -3.34
CA ALA A 66 -9.13 -7.31 -2.72
C ALA A 66 -9.06 -7.42 -1.18
N LEU A 67 -10.17 -7.77 -0.53
CA LEU A 67 -10.22 -8.01 0.93
C LEU A 67 -9.44 -9.28 1.33
N GLY A 68 -9.45 -10.30 0.47
CA GLY A 68 -8.76 -11.57 0.65
C GLY A 68 -7.26 -11.41 0.88
N TYR A 69 -6.61 -10.45 0.23
CA TYR A 69 -5.20 -10.15 0.48
C TYR A 69 -4.92 -9.79 1.94
N TYR A 70 -5.79 -8.96 2.56
CA TYR A 70 -5.65 -8.59 3.97
C TYR A 70 -5.94 -9.77 4.90
N ARG A 71 -6.94 -10.58 4.58
CA ARG A 71 -7.29 -11.78 5.34
C ARG A 71 -6.17 -12.82 5.31
N ALA A 72 -5.54 -13.00 4.15
CA ALA A 72 -4.37 -13.84 3.98
C ALA A 72 -3.11 -13.23 4.64
N ALA A 73 -2.98 -11.91 4.75
CA ALA A 73 -1.83 -11.30 5.41
C ALA A 73 -1.88 -11.42 6.94
N LEU A 74 -3.01 -11.07 7.56
CA LEU A 74 -3.13 -10.90 9.02
C LEU A 74 -4.11 -11.85 9.71
N GLY A 75 -4.97 -12.53 8.96
CA GLY A 75 -6.04 -13.38 9.50
C GLY A 75 -5.89 -14.85 9.13
N ASP A 76 -7.05 -15.50 9.03
CA ASP A 76 -7.26 -16.90 8.64
C ASP A 76 -7.63 -17.07 7.16
N GLY A 77 -7.45 -16.01 6.36
CA GLY A 77 -7.66 -16.08 4.92
C GLY A 77 -6.77 -17.12 4.27
N TYR A 78 -7.26 -17.70 3.16
CA TYR A 78 -6.58 -18.76 2.45
C TYR A 78 -5.15 -18.35 2.04
N ARG A 79 -4.18 -19.18 2.43
CA ARG A 79 -2.79 -19.13 1.96
C ARG A 79 -2.52 -20.46 1.28
N ASP A 80 -2.02 -20.44 0.05
CA ASP A 80 -1.70 -21.67 -0.68
C ASP A 80 -0.58 -22.43 0.05
N PRO A 81 -0.82 -23.66 0.54
CA PRO A 81 0.20 -24.45 1.21
C PRO A 81 1.42 -24.74 0.33
N GLN A 82 1.25 -24.80 -1.00
CA GLN A 82 2.35 -25.03 -1.94
C GLN A 82 3.33 -23.85 -1.98
N LEU A 83 2.88 -22.65 -1.59
CA LEU A 83 3.69 -21.44 -1.53
C LEU A 83 4.25 -21.15 -0.14
N SER A 84 4.00 -22.00 0.86
CA SER A 84 4.38 -21.76 2.26
C SER A 84 5.88 -21.46 2.43
N GLU A 85 6.73 -22.25 1.79
CA GLU A 85 8.18 -22.04 1.85
C GLU A 85 8.60 -20.70 1.24
N LEU A 86 8.07 -20.36 0.06
CA LEU A 86 8.36 -19.11 -0.63
C LEU A 86 7.88 -17.90 0.20
N GLN A 87 6.70 -17.96 0.79
CA GLN A 87 6.16 -16.90 1.66
C GLN A 87 7.05 -16.68 2.89
N ASN A 88 7.57 -17.75 3.51
CA ASN A 88 8.49 -17.65 4.65
C ASN A 88 9.83 -17.01 4.25
N GLN A 89 10.35 -17.35 3.06
CA GLN A 89 11.58 -16.73 2.53
C GLN A 89 11.39 -15.23 2.27
N MET A 90 10.25 -14.83 1.69
CA MET A 90 9.93 -13.43 1.42
C MET A 90 9.83 -12.56 2.69
N GLY A 91 9.48 -13.16 3.84
CA GLY A 91 9.42 -12.44 5.12
C GLY A 91 10.78 -12.13 5.76
N SER A 92 11.87 -12.68 5.23
CA SER A 92 13.21 -12.59 5.84
C SER A 92 14.33 -12.20 4.88
N GLY A 93 14.15 -12.38 3.56
CA GLY A 93 15.14 -12.03 2.55
C GLY A 93 14.97 -10.60 2.01
N VAL A 94 16.08 -9.89 1.83
CA VAL A 94 16.14 -8.70 0.97
C VAL A 94 16.72 -9.12 -0.39
N PRO A 95 16.08 -8.78 -1.52
CA PRO A 95 16.65 -9.06 -2.84
C PRO A 95 18.07 -8.49 -2.98
N THR A 96 18.96 -9.22 -3.66
CA THR A 96 20.37 -8.83 -3.86
C THR A 96 20.57 -7.89 -5.03
N GLN A 97 19.57 -7.79 -5.92
CA GLN A 97 19.55 -6.88 -7.06
C GLN A 97 19.46 -5.42 -6.58
N PRO A 98 19.86 -4.43 -7.40
CA PRO A 98 19.56 -3.03 -7.11
C PRO A 98 18.06 -2.84 -6.85
N LEU A 99 17.72 -2.08 -5.82
CA LEU A 99 16.34 -1.77 -5.45
C LEU A 99 16.15 -0.25 -5.31
N LEU A 100 15.02 0.25 -5.78
CA LEU A 100 14.58 1.63 -5.57
C LEU A 100 13.32 1.64 -4.70
N TYR A 101 13.41 2.28 -3.54
CA TYR A 101 12.28 2.55 -2.65
C TYR A 101 11.89 4.02 -2.79
N LEU A 102 10.61 4.27 -3.12
CA LEU A 102 10.03 5.61 -3.21
C LEU A 102 8.96 5.78 -2.13
N HIS A 103 8.92 6.95 -1.47
CA HIS A 103 7.95 7.27 -0.43
C HIS A 103 7.44 8.69 -0.55
N GLY A 104 6.13 8.92 -0.48
CA GLY A 104 5.57 10.27 -0.38
C GLY A 104 5.71 10.85 1.02
N THR A 105 6.13 12.12 1.15
CA THR A 105 6.30 12.77 2.47
C THR A 105 4.99 12.96 3.23
N ASP A 106 3.87 12.99 2.50
CA ASP A 106 2.55 13.33 3.03
C ASP A 106 1.66 12.07 3.09
N CYS A 107 2.26 10.88 2.96
CA CYS A 107 1.57 9.60 2.94
C CYS A 107 0.84 9.35 4.27
N GLY A 108 -0.50 9.35 4.19
CA GLY A 108 -1.34 9.10 5.35
C GLY A 108 -1.45 7.62 5.74
N CYS A 109 -1.16 6.72 4.79
CA CYS A 109 -1.25 5.26 4.99
C CYS A 109 -0.02 4.69 5.72
N ILE A 110 1.17 5.05 5.24
CA ILE A 110 2.46 4.61 5.79
C ILE A 110 3.29 5.85 6.08
N GLY A 111 3.66 6.07 7.35
CA GLY A 111 4.39 7.27 7.74
C GLY A 111 5.88 7.23 7.37
N THR A 112 6.50 8.41 7.33
CA THR A 112 7.93 8.57 7.03
C THR A 112 8.84 7.91 8.09
N ASP A 113 8.34 7.68 9.29
CA ASP A 113 9.00 6.91 10.34
C ASP A 113 9.19 5.43 9.95
N VAL A 114 8.27 4.84 9.17
CA VAL A 114 8.46 3.51 8.58
C VAL A 114 9.53 3.56 7.48
N PHE A 115 9.56 4.63 6.67
CA PHE A 115 10.63 4.84 5.69
C PHE A 115 12.00 4.92 6.36
N GLU A 116 12.17 5.71 7.41
CA GLU A 116 13.44 5.83 8.14
C GLU A 116 13.83 4.50 8.81
N SER A 117 12.86 3.78 9.38
CA SER A 117 13.09 2.44 9.92
C SER A 117 13.56 1.47 8.84
N ALA A 118 12.92 1.45 7.67
CA ALA A 118 13.30 0.59 6.56
C ALA A 118 14.71 0.94 6.04
N LYS A 119 14.99 2.23 5.87
CA LYS A 119 16.30 2.74 5.42
C LYS A 119 17.43 2.38 6.37
N SER A 120 17.21 2.42 7.68
CA SER A 120 18.24 2.07 8.67
C SER A 120 18.59 0.59 8.73
N MET A 121 17.69 -0.30 8.30
CA MET A 121 17.90 -1.75 8.26
C MET A 121 18.28 -2.29 6.88
N ALA A 122 18.12 -1.47 5.84
CA ALA A 122 18.30 -1.90 4.47
C ALA A 122 19.78 -2.08 4.09
N PRO A 123 20.09 -3.09 3.25
CA PRO A 123 21.43 -3.25 2.69
C PRO A 123 21.76 -2.14 1.68
N ALA A 124 23.05 -2.01 1.37
CA ALA A 124 23.58 -0.94 0.53
C ALA A 124 23.06 -0.94 -0.93
N ASN A 125 22.46 -2.05 -1.40
CA ASN A 125 21.87 -2.15 -2.74
C ASN A 125 20.49 -1.49 -2.86
N VAL A 126 19.95 -0.92 -1.77
CA VAL A 126 18.66 -0.21 -1.78
C VAL A 126 18.88 1.30 -1.80
N LYS A 127 18.40 1.95 -2.85
CA LYS A 127 18.31 3.40 -2.98
C LYS A 127 16.96 3.87 -2.45
N PHE A 128 16.96 4.86 -1.56
CA PHE A 128 15.75 5.42 -0.95
C PHE A 128 15.56 6.87 -1.37
N GLU A 129 14.36 7.21 -1.83
CA GLU A 129 14.00 8.58 -2.21
C GLU A 129 12.66 9.00 -1.58
N LEU A 130 12.64 10.20 -1.00
CA LEU A 130 11.42 10.85 -0.55
C LEU A 130 10.86 11.76 -1.65
N ILE A 131 9.57 11.65 -1.91
CA ILE A 131 8.85 12.47 -2.88
C ILE A 131 8.08 13.53 -2.10
N ALA A 132 8.61 14.76 -2.12
CA ALA A 132 7.97 15.89 -1.47
C ALA A 132 6.63 16.22 -2.12
N ALA A 133 5.65 16.57 -1.28
CA ALA A 133 4.27 16.89 -1.66
C ALA A 133 3.57 15.75 -2.41
N ALA A 134 3.74 14.52 -1.90
CA ALA A 134 3.05 13.33 -2.36
C ALA A 134 2.56 12.50 -1.17
N GLY A 135 1.35 11.99 -1.27
CA GLY A 135 0.74 11.02 -0.38
C GLY A 135 1.10 9.57 -0.72
N HIS A 136 0.12 8.69 -0.56
CA HIS A 136 0.30 7.25 -0.75
C HIS A 136 0.40 6.85 -2.22
N PHE A 137 -0.29 7.57 -3.11
CA PHE A 137 -0.32 7.28 -4.54
C PHE A 137 0.66 8.20 -5.29
N LEU A 138 1.91 8.24 -4.84
CA LEU A 138 2.96 9.13 -5.35
C LEU A 138 3.12 9.13 -6.88
N GLN A 139 2.87 8.00 -7.55
CA GLN A 139 2.91 7.90 -9.01
C GLN A 139 1.78 8.66 -9.72
N LEU A 140 0.64 8.87 -9.06
CA LEU A 140 -0.47 9.67 -9.55
C LEU A 140 -0.31 11.15 -9.16
N GLU A 141 0.22 11.40 -7.96
CA GLU A 141 0.35 12.73 -7.38
C GLU A 141 1.56 13.53 -7.90
N GLN A 142 2.68 12.85 -8.16
CA GLN A 142 3.93 13.45 -8.65
C GLN A 142 4.51 12.63 -9.83
N PRO A 143 3.73 12.40 -10.90
CA PRO A 143 4.09 11.46 -11.97
C PRO A 143 5.44 11.79 -12.63
N GLU A 144 5.73 13.08 -12.87
CA GLU A 144 6.98 13.49 -13.51
C GLU A 144 8.21 13.14 -12.66
N LYS A 145 8.15 13.40 -11.34
CA LYS A 145 9.27 13.09 -10.42
C LYS A 145 9.47 11.59 -10.29
N VAL A 146 8.39 10.85 -10.12
CA VAL A 146 8.42 9.40 -9.94
C VAL A 146 8.95 8.72 -11.19
N ASN A 147 8.43 9.08 -12.37
CA ASN A 147 8.89 8.53 -13.64
C ASN A 147 10.37 8.85 -13.89
N LYS A 148 10.81 10.08 -13.59
CA LYS A 148 12.23 10.46 -13.70
C LYS A 148 13.12 9.56 -12.84
N LEU A 149 12.78 9.36 -11.56
CA LEU A 149 13.56 8.53 -10.65
C LEU A 149 13.61 7.07 -11.10
N ILE A 150 12.49 6.53 -11.60
CA ILE A 150 12.44 5.17 -12.14
C ILE A 150 13.32 5.05 -13.39
N CYS A 151 13.20 5.98 -14.34
CA CYS A 151 14.01 5.96 -15.57
C CYS A 151 15.50 6.08 -15.25
N GLU A 152 15.90 7.02 -14.39
CA GLU A 152 17.29 7.17 -13.97
C GLU A 152 17.85 5.89 -13.33
N PHE A 153 17.07 5.25 -12.45
CA PHE A 153 17.44 3.99 -11.82
C PHE A 153 17.59 2.83 -12.82
N LEU A 154 16.74 2.75 -13.84
CA LEU A 154 16.84 1.70 -14.86
C LEU A 154 18.04 1.90 -15.81
N THR A 155 18.58 3.11 -15.89
CA THR A 155 19.72 3.45 -16.75
C THR A 155 21.06 3.57 -16.02
N SER A 156 21.07 3.40 -14.69
CA SER A 156 22.26 3.51 -13.85
C SER A 156 23.11 2.25 -13.83
#